data_AF-A0A0D2JEL8-F1
#
_entry.id   AF-A0A0D2JEL8-F1
#
_cell.length_a   1.000
_cell.length_b   1.000
_cell.length_c   1.000
_cell.angle_alpha   90.00
_cell.angle_beta   90.00
_cell.angle_gamma   90.00
#
_symmetry.space_group_name_H-M   'P 1'
#
loop_
_entity.id
_entity.type
_entity.pdbx_description
1 polymer ?
#
loop_
_entity_poly.entity_id
_entity_poly.type
_entity_poly.pdbx_seq_one_letter_code
_entity_poly.pdbx_strand_id
1 'polypeptide(L)'
;MINWGGNLARLLQVHDITCTVFELEQTPNDRDQGGTVDLYRRGQLALQEAGLIDEYKRLTRPGEVMKLRYDGTVIFDENQENNRRPEEYADRPEIDRTKLRHLLLDSFKLGTVVWGKKLKSVDKSPLSFGQWTSTNVINGSPNLWKQAIASCSMKDVPY
;
A
#
# COMPACT_ATOMS: atom_id res chain seq x y z
N MET A 1 -6.46 -4.40 0.00
CA MET A 1 -5.94 -3.46 1.00
C MET A 1 -4.43 -3.59 0.95
N ILE A 2 -3.85 -3.24 -0.20
CA ILE A 2 -2.44 -3.54 -0.51
C ILE A 2 -1.54 -2.31 -0.39
N ASN A 3 -2.09 -1.09 -0.29
CA ASN A 3 -1.29 0.12 -0.42
C ASN A 3 -0.18 0.25 0.65
N TRP A 4 -0.47 -0.05 1.93
CA TRP A 4 0.52 0.07 3.01
C TRP A 4 1.23 -1.25 3.31
N GLY A 5 0.50 -2.36 3.37
CA GLY A 5 1.08 -3.69 3.63
C GLY A 5 2.04 -4.14 2.52
N GLY A 6 1.78 -3.74 1.27
CA GLY A 6 2.65 -4.11 0.16
C GLY A 6 4.00 -3.40 0.17
N ASN A 7 4.03 -2.12 0.57
CA ASN A 7 5.28 -1.39 0.72
C ASN A 7 6.19 -2.04 1.78
N LEU A 8 5.63 -2.42 2.93
CA LEU A 8 6.40 -3.11 3.97
C LEU A 8 6.95 -4.45 3.47
N ALA A 9 6.13 -5.26 2.80
CA ALA A 9 6.58 -6.54 2.25
C ALA A 9 7.73 -6.37 1.25
N ARG A 10 7.67 -5.36 0.38
CA ARG A 10 8.76 -5.05 -0.55
C ARG A 10 10.03 -4.65 0.19
N LEU A 11 9.92 -3.75 1.17
CA LEU A 11 11.06 -3.30 1.98
C LEU A 11 11.75 -4.47 2.66
N LEU A 12 10.98 -5.38 3.27
CA LEU A 12 11.53 -6.58 3.90
C LEU A 12 12.29 -7.45 2.89
N GLN A 13 11.77 -7.62 1.68
CA GLN A 13 12.45 -8.38 0.64
C GLN A 13 13.72 -7.72 0.10
N VAL A 14 13.77 -6.39 0.06
CA VAL A 14 14.99 -5.63 -0.29
C VAL A 14 16.09 -5.83 0.76
N HIS A 15 15.71 -6.07 2.02
CA HIS A 15 16.62 -6.41 3.12
C HIS A 15 16.76 -7.93 3.36
N ASP A 16 16.42 -8.77 2.37
CA ASP A 16 16.51 -10.23 2.44
C ASP A 16 15.73 -10.91 3.58
N ILE A 17 14.76 -10.21 4.17
CA ILE A 17 13.85 -10.76 5.17
C ILE A 17 12.70 -11.48 4.46
N THR A 18 12.53 -12.76 4.76
CA THR A 18 11.42 -13.55 4.21
C THR A 18 10.10 -13.13 4.84
N CYS A 19 9.15 -12.75 4.00
CA CYS A 19 7.79 -12.42 4.42
C CYS A 19 6.73 -13.06 3.51
N THR A 20 5.57 -13.36 4.10
CA THR A 20 4.37 -13.78 3.36
C THR A 20 3.24 -12.79 3.60
N VAL A 21 2.58 -12.34 2.54
CA VAL A 21 1.42 -11.44 2.60
C VAL A 21 0.14 -12.24 2.39
N PHE A 22 -0.75 -12.22 3.37
CA PHE A 22 -2.09 -12.79 3.22
C PHE A 22 -3.08 -11.71 2.76
N GLU A 23 -3.79 -11.96 1.65
CA GLU A 23 -4.83 -11.06 1.14
C GLU A 23 -6.16 -11.82 0.99
N LEU A 24 -7.26 -11.13 1.30
CA LEU A 24 -8.61 -11.69 1.30
C LEU A 24 -9.15 -11.93 -0.11
N GLU A 25 -8.76 -11.05 -1.04
CA GLU A 25 -9.17 -11.11 -2.44
C GLU A 25 -8.68 -12.41 -3.09
N GLN A 26 -9.43 -12.95 -4.05
CA GLN A 26 -9.09 -14.23 -4.70
C GLN A 26 -8.01 -14.06 -5.77
N THR A 27 -7.93 -12.87 -6.37
CA THR A 27 -6.99 -12.57 -7.44
C THR A 27 -6.47 -11.13 -7.34
N PRO A 28 -5.35 -10.81 -8.01
CA PRO A 28 -4.85 -9.44 -8.11
C PRO A 28 -5.89 -8.40 -8.58
N ASN A 29 -6.83 -8.83 -9.43
CA ASN A 29 -7.79 -7.98 -10.15
C ASN A 29 -9.24 -8.12 -9.63
N ASP A 30 -9.44 -8.76 -8.47
CA ASP A 30 -10.76 -9.11 -7.93
C ASP A 30 -11.62 -7.89 -7.55
N ARG A 31 -10.97 -6.74 -7.29
CA ARG A 31 -11.64 -5.46 -7.05
C ARG A 31 -11.12 -4.39 -7.98
N ASP A 32 -12.06 -3.67 -8.57
CA ASP A 32 -11.79 -2.33 -9.07
C ASP A 32 -11.57 -1.41 -7.85
N GLN A 33 -10.32 -1.06 -7.57
CA GLN A 33 -9.99 -0.29 -6.36
C GLN A 33 -10.26 1.20 -6.49
N GLY A 34 -10.66 1.67 -7.67
CA GLY A 34 -11.37 2.93 -7.94
C GLY A 34 -10.70 4.21 -7.42
N GLY A 35 -10.55 5.19 -8.32
CA GLY A 35 -10.06 6.53 -7.98
C GLY A 35 -8.57 6.57 -7.61
N THR A 36 -8.14 7.75 -7.17
CA THR A 36 -6.73 8.01 -6.86
C THR A 36 -6.43 8.11 -5.39
N VAL A 37 -5.14 7.99 -5.09
CA VAL A 37 -4.57 8.30 -3.79
C VAL A 37 -3.40 9.25 -4.02
N ASP A 38 -3.31 10.27 -3.18
CA ASP A 38 -2.15 11.14 -3.08
C ASP A 38 -1.15 10.52 -2.09
N LEU A 39 0.14 10.50 -2.44
CA LEU A 39 1.18 10.05 -1.51
C LEU A 39 1.98 11.26 -1.02
N TYR A 40 1.86 11.50 0.28
CA TYR A 40 2.69 12.49 0.96
C TYR A 40 4.16 12.03 1.03
N ARG A 41 5.08 12.97 1.27
CA ARG A 41 6.54 12.77 1.26
C ARG A 41 7.03 11.48 1.94
N ARG A 42 6.46 11.12 3.10
CA ARG A 42 6.83 9.88 3.81
C ARG A 42 6.50 8.61 3.03
N GLY A 43 5.39 8.58 2.30
CA GLY A 43 5.03 7.46 1.44
C GLY A 43 5.95 7.35 0.21
N GLN A 44 6.35 8.49 -0.35
CA GLN A 44 7.32 8.52 -1.45
C GLN A 44 8.70 8.03 -1.00
N LEU A 45 9.15 8.41 0.20
CA LEU A 45 10.39 7.88 0.80
C LEU A 45 10.33 6.37 0.97
N ALA A 46 9.21 5.81 1.43
CA ALA A 46 9.06 4.35 1.54
C ALA A 46 9.18 3.65 0.16
N LEU A 47 8.62 4.25 -0.90
CA LEU A 47 8.77 3.75 -2.26
C LEU A 47 10.21 3.90 -2.80
N GLN A 48 10.93 4.93 -2.37
CA GLN A 48 12.34 5.10 -2.68
C GLN A 48 13.19 4.01 -2.04
N GLU A 49 13.03 3.76 -0.74
CA GLU A 49 13.72 2.68 -0.02
C GLU A 49 13.34 1.29 -0.58
N ALA A 50 12.11 1.14 -1.09
CA ALA A 50 11.64 -0.08 -1.75
C ALA A 50 12.18 -0.26 -3.19
N GLY A 51 12.90 0.73 -3.73
CA GLY A 51 13.42 0.75 -5.10
C GLY A 51 12.36 0.94 -6.19
N LEU A 52 11.21 1.55 -5.86
CA LEU A 52 10.05 1.71 -6.74
C LEU A 52 9.76 3.15 -7.16
N ILE A 53 10.56 4.12 -6.68
CA ILE A 53 10.28 5.56 -6.87
C ILE A 53 10.22 5.98 -8.35
N ASP A 54 11.04 5.41 -9.21
CA ASP A 54 11.10 5.81 -10.62
C ASP A 54 9.87 5.35 -11.40
N GLU A 55 9.42 4.12 -11.18
CA GLU A 55 8.17 3.62 -11.77
C GLU A 55 6.96 4.34 -11.17
N TYR A 56 6.98 4.60 -9.86
CA TYR A 56 5.96 5.42 -9.22
C TYR A 56 5.81 6.80 -9.89
N LYS A 57 6.91 7.51 -10.12
CA LYS A 57 6.91 8.82 -10.82
C LYS A 57 6.39 8.75 -12.25
N ARG A 58 6.56 7.61 -12.94
CA ARG A 58 5.99 7.39 -14.29
C ARG A 58 4.47 7.19 -14.27
N LEU A 59 3.94 6.65 -13.18
CA LEU A 59 2.52 6.30 -13.04
C LEU A 59 1.69 7.41 -12.40
N THR A 60 2.34 8.42 -11.81
CA THR A 60 1.68 9.52 -11.10
C THR A 60 1.38 10.71 -11.99
N ARG A 61 0.49 11.56 -11.49
CA ARG A 61 0.18 12.87 -12.05
C ARG A 61 0.22 13.93 -10.95
N PRO A 62 0.45 15.21 -11.27
CA PRO A 62 0.26 16.30 -10.32
C PRO A 62 -1.14 16.20 -9.70
N GLY A 63 -1.22 16.34 -8.37
CA GLY A 63 -2.50 16.48 -7.70
C GLY A 63 -2.99 17.92 -7.87
N GLU A 64 -4.19 18.09 -8.41
CA GLU A 64 -4.86 19.39 -8.53
C GLU A 64 -6.16 19.33 -7.73
N VAL A 65 -6.52 20.42 -7.05
CA VAL A 65 -7.83 20.54 -6.41
C VAL A 65 -8.60 21.74 -6.94
N MET A 66 -9.84 21.43 -7.34
CA MET A 66 -10.88 22.38 -7.64
C MET A 66 -12.05 22.13 -6.68
N LYS A 67 -12.53 23.18 -6.02
CA LYS A 67 -13.74 23.13 -5.19
C LYS A 67 -14.84 23.91 -5.88
N LEU A 68 -15.96 23.25 -6.11
CA LEU A 68 -17.16 23.82 -6.71
C LEU A 68 -18.23 24.00 -5.63
N ARG A 69 -19.02 25.05 -5.74
CA ARG A 69 -20.30 25.17 -5.04
C ARG A 69 -21.31 24.26 -5.73
N TYR A 70 -22.41 23.96 -5.05
CA TYR A 70 -23.51 23.14 -5.58
C TYR A 70 -24.09 23.66 -6.92
N ASP A 71 -23.94 24.96 -7.20
CA ASP A 71 -24.40 25.62 -8.43
C ASP A 71 -23.36 25.59 -9.56
N GLY A 72 -22.23 24.90 -9.36
CA GLY A 72 -21.14 24.82 -10.34
C GLY A 72 -20.17 26.00 -10.30
N THR A 73 -20.35 26.96 -9.40
CA THR A 73 -19.39 28.07 -9.24
C THR A 73 -18.09 27.57 -8.65
N VAL A 74 -16.96 27.84 -9.31
CA VAL A 74 -15.62 27.57 -8.78
C VAL A 74 -15.36 28.48 -7.58
N ILE A 75 -15.22 27.87 -6.40
CA ILE A 75 -14.89 28.59 -5.15
C ILE A 75 -13.39 28.57 -4.88
N PHE A 76 -12.69 27.57 -5.41
CA PHE A 76 -11.25 27.44 -5.27
C PHE A 76 -10.70 26.61 -6.43
N ASP A 77 -9.58 27.06 -6.98
CA ASP A 77 -8.88 26.39 -8.08
C ASP A 77 -7.38 26.64 -7.92
N GLU A 78 -6.63 25.57 -7.66
CA GLU A 78 -5.17 25.61 -7.44
C GLU A 78 -4.39 25.97 -8.71
N ASN A 79 -5.02 25.88 -9.89
CA ASN A 79 -4.42 26.30 -11.15
C ASN A 79 -4.39 27.83 -11.32
N GLN A 80 -5.05 28.60 -10.44
CA GLN A 80 -4.98 30.06 -10.44
C GLN A 80 -3.76 30.56 -9.67
N GLU A 81 -3.06 31.56 -10.23
CA GLU A 81 -1.75 32.06 -9.77
C GLU A 81 -1.70 32.44 -8.27
N ASN A 82 -2.82 32.92 -7.72
CA ASN A 82 -2.93 33.37 -6.32
C ASN A 82 -3.54 32.33 -5.36
N ASN A 83 -3.88 31.14 -5.83
CA ASN A 83 -4.58 30.10 -5.07
C ASN A 83 -3.74 28.83 -4.87
N ARG A 84 -2.41 28.96 -4.91
CA ARG A 84 -1.51 27.84 -4.65
C ARG A 84 -1.68 27.32 -3.24
N ARG A 85 -1.56 26.00 -3.10
CA ARG A 85 -1.48 25.36 -1.79
C ARG A 85 -0.30 25.89 -0.98
N PRO A 86 -0.42 25.91 0.36
CA PRO A 86 0.74 26.02 1.23
C PRO A 86 1.80 24.97 0.84
N GLU A 87 3.08 25.33 0.90
CA GLU A 87 4.19 24.44 0.52
C GLU A 87 4.17 23.09 1.27
N GLU A 88 3.66 23.06 2.50
CA GLU A 88 3.47 21.82 3.28
C GLU A 88 2.48 20.82 2.65
N TYR A 89 1.63 21.28 1.73
CA TYR A 89 0.73 20.45 0.93
C TYR A 89 1.12 20.40 -0.55
N ALA A 90 2.24 21.04 -0.93
CA ALA A 90 2.84 20.88 -2.24
C ALA A 90 3.44 19.46 -2.37
N ASP A 91 3.62 19.01 -3.60
CA ASP A 91 4.23 17.71 -3.92
C ASP A 91 3.46 16.48 -3.38
N ARG A 92 2.19 16.41 -3.76
CA ARG A 92 1.30 15.27 -3.49
C ARG A 92 0.83 14.63 -4.81
N PRO A 93 1.72 13.95 -5.55
CA PRO A 93 1.37 13.27 -6.77
C PRO A 93 0.26 12.25 -6.53
N GLU A 94 -0.75 12.29 -7.39
CA GLU A 94 -1.83 11.32 -7.41
C GLU A 94 -1.44 10.10 -8.24
N ILE A 95 -1.79 8.92 -7.74
CA ILE A 95 -1.69 7.66 -8.48
C ILE A 95 -3.03 6.91 -8.39
N ASP A 96 -3.38 6.22 -9.47
CA ASP A 96 -4.50 5.28 -9.45
C ASP A 96 -4.22 4.12 -8.50
N ARG A 97 -5.21 3.74 -7.68
CA ARG A 97 -5.02 2.69 -6.67
C ARG A 97 -4.71 1.33 -7.29
N THR A 98 -5.28 1.02 -8.46
CA THR A 98 -4.99 -0.20 -9.20
C THR A 98 -3.56 -0.17 -9.75
N LYS A 99 -3.12 0.97 -10.31
CA LYS A 99 -1.71 1.15 -10.74
C LYS A 99 -0.72 1.00 -9.58
N LEU A 100 -0.97 1.65 -8.44
CA LEU A 100 -0.12 1.54 -7.25
C LEU A 100 -0.08 0.10 -6.73
N ARG A 101 -1.21 -0.59 -6.76
CA ARG A 101 -1.29 -2.00 -6.36
C ARG A 101 -0.47 -2.90 -7.29
N HIS A 102 -0.61 -2.74 -8.60
CA HIS A 102 0.17 -3.51 -9.58
C HIS A 102 1.67 -3.25 -9.42
N LEU A 103 2.08 -1.99 -9.30
CA LEU A 103 3.47 -1.61 -8.99
C LEU A 103 4.03 -2.38 -7.78
N LEU A 104 3.26 -2.49 -6.70
CA LEU A 104 3.69 -3.23 -5.51
C LEU A 104 3.71 -4.75 -5.74
N LEU A 105 2.67 -5.30 -6.36
CA LEU A 105 2.57 -6.74 -6.61
C LEU A 105 3.67 -7.25 -7.55
N ASP A 106 3.96 -6.51 -8.61
CA ASP A 106 4.97 -6.84 -9.60
C ASP A 106 6.39 -6.76 -9.01
N SER A 107 6.56 -6.06 -7.89
CA SER A 107 7.83 -5.96 -7.18
C SER A 107 8.14 -7.16 -6.27
N PHE A 108 7.17 -8.04 -6.01
CA PHE A 108 7.37 -9.16 -5.09
C PHE A 108 8.01 -10.38 -5.74
N LYS A 109 8.80 -11.12 -4.94
CA LYS A 109 9.21 -12.48 -5.31
C LYS A 109 7.97 -13.36 -5.53
N LEU A 110 8.07 -14.33 -6.45
CA LEU A 110 6.97 -15.27 -6.70
C LEU A 110 6.57 -16.02 -5.41
N GLY A 111 5.27 -16.15 -5.17
CA GLY A 111 4.74 -16.83 -3.97
C GLY A 111 4.69 -15.99 -2.70
N THR A 112 5.09 -14.71 -2.76
CA THR A 112 5.00 -13.80 -1.60
C THR A 112 3.57 -13.59 -1.12
N VAL A 113 2.61 -13.53 -2.06
CA VAL A 113 1.21 -13.26 -1.74
C VAL A 113 0.41 -14.55 -1.78
N VAL A 114 -0.33 -14.82 -0.70
CA VAL A 114 -1.29 -15.91 -0.60
C VAL A 114 -2.69 -15.32 -0.59
N TRP A 115 -3.42 -15.58 -1.68
CA TRP A 115 -4.77 -15.06 -1.96
C TRP A 115 -5.88 -15.86 -1.27
N GLY A 116 -7.07 -15.26 -1.18
CA GLY A 116 -8.27 -15.89 -0.61
C GLY A 116 -8.20 -16.10 0.91
N LYS A 117 -7.28 -15.42 1.60
CA LYS A 117 -6.95 -15.63 3.01
C LYS A 117 -7.45 -14.48 3.87
N LYS A 118 -8.42 -14.79 4.75
CA LYS A 118 -8.88 -13.86 5.79
C LYS A 118 -8.15 -14.13 7.09
N LEU A 119 -7.50 -13.10 7.63
CA LEU A 119 -7.00 -13.16 9.00
C LEU A 119 -8.17 -13.16 9.99
N LYS A 120 -8.17 -14.13 10.93
CA LYS A 120 -9.12 -14.15 12.06
C LYS A 120 -8.49 -13.74 13.39
N SER A 121 -7.28 -14.24 13.68
CA SER A 121 -6.59 -13.99 14.94
C SER A 121 -5.08 -14.00 14.75
N VAL A 122 -4.38 -13.29 15.63
CA VAL A 122 -2.93 -13.30 15.75
C VAL A 122 -2.60 -13.69 17.18
N ASP A 123 -1.89 -14.80 17.33
CA ASP A 123 -1.41 -15.25 18.63
C ASP A 123 0.12 -15.07 18.69
N LYS A 124 0.63 -14.76 19.89
CA LYS A 124 2.08 -14.72 20.13
C LYS A 124 2.64 -16.12 19.93
N SER A 125 3.70 -16.25 19.13
CA SER A 125 4.39 -17.53 19.00
C SER A 125 5.06 -17.88 20.32
N PRO A 126 4.87 -19.10 20.86
CA PRO A 126 5.61 -19.56 22.03
C PRO A 126 7.08 -19.90 21.71
N LEU A 127 7.48 -19.89 20.43
CA LEU A 127 8.77 -20.45 19.97
C LEU A 127 9.89 -19.41 19.80
N SER A 128 9.63 -18.10 19.89
CA SER A 128 10.68 -17.06 19.99
C SER A 128 10.10 -15.65 20.20
N PHE A 129 10.89 -14.74 20.79
CA PHE A 129 10.55 -13.33 20.92
C PHE A 129 10.55 -12.66 19.54
N GLY A 130 9.47 -11.96 19.17
CA GLY A 130 9.37 -11.23 17.90
C GLY A 130 8.76 -12.01 16.72
N GLN A 131 8.45 -13.30 16.87
CA GLN A 131 7.66 -14.04 15.89
C GLN A 131 6.17 -14.01 16.24
N TRP A 132 5.36 -13.59 15.28
CA TRP A 132 3.90 -13.68 15.35
C TRP A 132 3.43 -14.75 14.38
N THR A 133 2.70 -15.74 14.89
CA THR A 133 2.09 -16.79 14.08
C THR A 133 0.61 -16.47 13.90
N SER A 134 0.15 -16.34 12.66
CA SER A 134 -1.27 -16.24 12.35
C SER A 134 -1.87 -17.64 12.46
N THR A 135 -2.49 -17.95 13.59
CA THR A 135 -2.99 -19.27 13.95
C THR A 135 -4.31 -19.62 13.27
N ASN A 136 -5.05 -18.64 12.77
CA ASN A 136 -6.32 -18.87 12.08
C ASN A 136 -6.44 -18.02 10.81
N VAL A 137 -5.94 -18.55 9.70
CA VAL A 137 -6.20 -18.03 8.37
C VAL A 137 -7.18 -18.98 7.66
N ILE A 138 -8.44 -18.56 7.51
CA ILE A 138 -9.45 -19.35 6.78
C ILE A 138 -9.60 -18.86 5.34
N ASN A 139 -10.14 -19.72 4.47
CA ASN A 139 -10.65 -19.29 3.17
C ASN A 139 -11.82 -18.32 3.42
N GLY A 140 -11.65 -17.05 3.05
CA GLY A 140 -12.57 -15.97 3.41
C GLY A 140 -13.73 -15.79 2.42
N SER A 141 -14.95 -15.59 2.95
CA SER A 141 -16.10 -15.02 2.24
C SER A 141 -16.08 -13.48 2.36
N PRO A 142 -16.61 -12.70 1.38
CA PRO A 142 -16.22 -11.29 1.11
C PRO A 142 -16.56 -10.23 2.16
N ASN A 143 -17.20 -10.61 3.28
CA ASN A 143 -17.88 -9.65 4.13
C ASN A 143 -16.97 -9.21 5.30
N LEU A 144 -16.44 -8.00 5.15
CA LEU A 144 -15.95 -7.02 6.14
C LEU A 144 -14.76 -7.35 7.07
N TRP A 145 -13.95 -6.30 7.24
CA TRP A 145 -12.70 -6.09 8.01
C TRP A 145 -11.47 -6.81 7.47
N LYS A 146 -10.52 -5.99 7.01
CA LYS A 146 -9.34 -6.39 6.24
C LYS A 146 -8.10 -6.14 7.10
N GLN A 147 -7.27 -7.15 7.28
CA GLN A 147 -5.92 -7.04 7.82
C GLN A 147 -5.03 -7.91 6.94
N ALA A 148 -4.17 -7.29 6.15
CA ALA A 148 -3.07 -7.99 5.51
C ALA A 148 -1.98 -8.18 6.57
N ILE A 149 -1.55 -9.42 6.79
CA ILE A 149 -0.41 -9.71 7.65
C ILE A 149 0.77 -10.04 6.75
N ALA A 150 1.87 -9.33 6.99
CA ALA A 150 3.20 -9.84 6.70
C ALA A 150 3.60 -10.73 7.88
N SER A 151 3.65 -12.04 7.70
CA SER A 151 4.37 -12.89 8.66
C SER A 151 5.82 -12.87 8.24
N CYS A 152 6.70 -12.46 9.14
CA CYS A 152 8.14 -12.37 8.90
C CYS A 152 8.83 -13.42 9.75
N SER A 153 9.69 -14.22 9.12
CA SER A 153 10.64 -15.06 9.84
C SER A 153 12.01 -14.42 9.67
N MET A 154 12.47 -13.72 10.71
CA MET A 154 13.88 -13.36 10.81
C MET A 154 14.64 -14.64 11.17
N LYS A 155 15.21 -15.30 10.17
CA LYS A 155 16.31 -16.24 10.39
C LYS A 155 17.59 -15.44 10.16
N ASP A 156 18.40 -15.34 11.21
CA ASP A 156 19.80 -14.90 11.15
C ASP A 156 20.05 -13.44 10.76
N VAL A 157 19.63 -12.49 11.61
CA VAL A 157 20.21 -11.12 11.58
C VAL A 157 21.37 -11.10 12.59
N PRO A 158 22.64 -11.08 12.16
CA PRO A 158 23.76 -10.88 13.08
C PRO A 158 23.74 -9.42 13.55
N TYR A 159 23.82 -9.24 14.87
CA TYR A 159 23.96 -7.95 15.54
C TYR A 159 25.28 -7.24 15.18
#